data_AF-A0A6F8XHC5-F1
#
_entry.id   AF-A0A6F8XHC5-F1
#
_cell.length_a   1.000
_cell.length_b   1.000
_cell.length_c   1.000
_cell.angle_alpha   90.00
_cell.angle_beta   90.00
_cell.angle_gamma   90.00
#
_symmetry.space_group_name_H-M   'P 1'
#
loop_
_entity.id
_entity.type
_entity.pdbx_description
1 polymer ?
#
loop_
_entity_poly.entity_id
_entity_poly.type
_entity_poly.pdbx_seq_one_letter_code
_entity_poly.pdbx_strand_id
1 'polypeptide(L)'
;MTPSVYYRKTQAPAAFLCKAVLLFVLPFSLLPAIASADDSALSIKHENDGLASSDDGHFTSGFELNWMFTPEPQSWPQRLAAALPDSIISQADRASYRLVHQIYTPNVIERRELIEDDRPYAGLVYGGVSLYEDKPMGRWQQATDLHLDVGLLGPSSLADSIQREVHRVTASDRPRGWRNQLGDEAIVNLNLRRQWWHDTPLAGKQFSHGPSVGAALGNLYTYASAGYSVRWGDDAQGIPTLTPNPGSRHHLNGTHGWQWYLFANVEGYYVAHNLTLDGNTFRDSHSVDRNEWIAEASAGLALAWDEWQVTYAAVQRTREFDGQDEQDKFGALTLSKRF
;
A
#
# COMPACT_ATOMS: atom_id res chain seq x y z
N MET A 1 48.57 13.19 16.07
CA MET A 1 48.35 11.73 16.00
C MET A 1 46.96 11.46 16.50
N THR A 2 46.02 11.25 15.58
CA THR A 2 44.59 11.02 15.82
C THR A 2 44.26 9.66 15.22
N PRO A 3 43.67 8.71 15.95
CA PRO A 3 43.32 7.42 15.36
C PRO A 3 41.96 7.51 14.67
N SER A 4 41.90 7.05 13.42
CA SER A 4 40.68 6.85 12.65
C SER A 4 39.94 5.62 13.16
N VAL A 5 38.66 5.77 13.50
CA VAL A 5 37.77 4.64 13.80
C VAL A 5 37.14 4.17 12.49
N TYR A 6 37.52 2.96 12.05
CA TYR A 6 36.87 2.26 10.95
C TYR A 6 35.51 1.71 11.41
N TYR A 7 34.42 2.20 10.82
CA TYR A 7 33.10 1.55 10.92
C TYR A 7 33.13 0.24 10.12
N ARG A 8 32.93 -0.88 10.81
CA ARG A 8 32.78 -2.21 10.20
C ARG A 8 31.33 -2.35 9.73
N LYS A 9 31.10 -2.31 8.41
CA LYS A 9 29.83 -2.73 7.78
C LYS A 9 29.62 -4.23 8.05
N THR A 10 28.64 -4.57 8.86
CA THR A 10 28.15 -5.95 9.01
C THR A 10 27.28 -6.29 7.81
N GLN A 11 27.78 -7.17 6.94
CA GLN A 11 26.95 -7.83 5.94
C GLN A 11 25.88 -8.68 6.65
N ALA A 12 24.61 -8.46 6.34
CA ALA A 12 23.53 -9.30 6.84
C ALA A 12 23.69 -10.73 6.32
N PRO A 13 23.76 -11.76 7.18
CA PRO A 13 23.92 -13.14 6.73
C PRO A 13 22.61 -13.68 6.14
N ALA A 14 22.72 -14.54 5.13
CA ALA A 14 21.62 -15.21 4.40
C ALA A 14 20.53 -15.89 5.29
N ALA A 15 20.82 -16.10 6.58
CA ALA A 15 19.85 -16.56 7.58
C ALA A 15 18.71 -15.55 7.86
N PHE A 16 18.92 -14.24 7.60
CA PHE A 16 17.89 -13.20 7.72
C PHE A 16 16.76 -13.37 6.71
N LEU A 17 17.10 -13.70 5.46
CA LEU A 17 16.11 -13.89 4.39
C LEU A 17 15.18 -15.08 4.68
N CYS A 18 15.72 -16.17 5.26
CA CYS A 18 14.94 -17.38 5.58
C CYS A 18 13.91 -17.18 6.71
N LYS A 19 14.19 -16.30 7.69
CA LYS A 19 13.27 -16.08 8.82
C LYS A 19 12.10 -15.15 8.46
N ALA A 20 12.34 -14.14 7.63
CA ALA A 20 11.28 -13.29 7.08
C ALA A 20 10.29 -14.15 6.26
N VAL A 21 10.81 -15.03 5.39
CA VAL A 21 10.01 -15.97 4.58
C VAL A 21 9.14 -16.90 5.44
N LEU A 22 9.59 -17.31 6.63
CA LEU A 22 8.80 -18.21 7.49
C LEU A 22 7.57 -17.55 8.12
N LEU A 23 7.60 -16.23 8.39
CA LEU A 23 6.46 -15.45 8.86
C LEU A 23 5.41 -15.21 7.75
N PHE A 24 5.80 -15.28 6.48
CA PHE A 24 4.88 -15.22 5.33
C PHE A 24 4.07 -16.52 5.11
N VAL A 25 4.52 -17.67 5.63
CA VAL A 25 3.87 -18.97 5.38
C VAL A 25 2.79 -19.30 6.42
N LEU A 26 2.88 -18.79 7.64
CA LEU A 26 1.90 -19.10 8.71
C LEU A 26 0.45 -18.62 8.45
N PRO A 27 0.17 -17.52 7.71
CA PRO A 27 -1.20 -17.17 7.34
C PRO A 27 -1.85 -18.18 6.38
N PHE A 28 -1.06 -19.03 5.68
CA PHE A 28 -1.59 -19.94 4.66
C PHE A 28 -2.29 -21.18 5.22
N SER A 29 -2.08 -21.54 6.50
CA SER A 29 -2.73 -22.72 7.09
C SER A 29 -4.22 -22.53 7.41
N LEU A 30 -4.74 -21.30 7.27
CA LEU A 30 -6.16 -20.97 7.51
C LEU A 30 -6.97 -20.77 6.22
N LEU A 31 -6.38 -21.01 5.05
CA LEU A 31 -6.99 -20.77 3.74
C LEU A 31 -8.07 -21.75 3.25
N PRO A 32 -8.28 -22.97 3.78
CA PRO A 32 -9.27 -23.86 3.18
C PRO A 32 -10.73 -23.42 3.38
N ALA A 33 -11.00 -22.32 4.12
CA ALA A 33 -12.35 -21.81 4.35
C ALA A 33 -12.80 -20.68 3.38
N ILE A 34 -11.91 -20.12 2.55
CA ILE A 34 -12.25 -19.03 1.60
C ILE A 34 -12.53 -19.59 0.18
N ALA A 35 -12.34 -20.88 -0.03
CA ALA A 35 -12.33 -21.55 -1.34
C ALA A 35 -13.73 -21.82 -1.95
N SER A 36 -14.73 -20.96 -1.74
CA SER A 36 -16.08 -21.16 -2.30
C SER A 36 -16.52 -20.16 -3.37
N ALA A 37 -15.62 -19.29 -3.86
CA ALA A 37 -15.91 -18.34 -4.92
C ALA A 37 -15.01 -18.61 -6.13
N ASP A 38 -15.58 -19.17 -7.20
CA ASP A 38 -14.96 -19.20 -8.53
C ASP A 38 -14.63 -17.75 -8.96
N ASP A 39 -13.48 -17.54 -9.61
CA ASP A 39 -13.03 -16.22 -10.07
C ASP A 39 -12.76 -15.25 -8.91
N SER A 40 -12.02 -15.74 -7.91
CA SER A 40 -11.55 -14.93 -6.78
C SER A 40 -10.03 -14.99 -6.62
N ALA A 41 -9.46 -14.01 -5.93
CA ALA A 41 -8.04 -13.92 -5.65
C ALA A 41 -7.78 -13.48 -4.21
N LEU A 42 -6.93 -14.21 -3.50
CA LEU A 42 -6.42 -13.77 -2.21
C LEU A 42 -5.00 -13.23 -2.39
N SER A 43 -4.75 -12.04 -1.85
CA SER A 43 -3.45 -11.37 -1.91
C SER A 43 -2.97 -11.00 -0.52
N ILE A 44 -1.68 -11.21 -0.28
CA ILE A 44 -0.97 -10.74 0.90
C ILE A 44 0.11 -9.78 0.41
N LYS A 45 0.06 -8.53 0.86
CA LYS A 45 1.04 -7.50 0.55
C LYS A 45 1.78 -7.12 1.83
N HIS A 46 3.10 -6.96 1.71
CA HIS A 46 3.95 -6.43 2.75
C HIS A 46 4.79 -5.28 2.19
N GLU A 47 4.74 -4.14 2.86
CA GLU A 47 5.46 -2.92 2.52
C GLU A 47 6.49 -2.63 3.62
N ASN A 48 7.72 -2.27 3.25
CA ASN A 48 8.78 -1.94 4.20
C ASN A 48 9.89 -1.13 3.50
N ASP A 49 10.51 -0.22 4.24
CA ASP A 49 11.65 0.62 3.85
C ASP A 49 12.88 -0.21 3.40
N GLY A 50 13.21 -1.25 4.16
CA GLY A 50 14.29 -2.21 3.89
C GLY A 50 14.16 -3.02 2.61
N LEU A 51 13.00 -2.99 1.94
CA LEU A 51 12.77 -3.65 0.64
C LEU A 51 13.23 -2.81 -0.55
N ALA A 52 13.49 -1.51 -0.37
CA ALA A 52 13.94 -0.61 -1.44
C ALA A 52 15.20 0.18 -1.08
N SER A 53 15.57 0.28 0.20
CA SER A 53 16.79 0.95 0.63
C SER A 53 17.44 0.23 1.83
N SER A 54 18.67 0.63 2.16
CA SER A 54 19.37 0.18 3.37
C SER A 54 19.18 1.12 4.56
N ASP A 55 18.36 2.16 4.38
CA ASP A 55 18.19 3.24 5.33
C ASP A 55 16.84 3.06 6.04
N ASP A 56 16.83 3.21 7.37
CA ASP A 56 15.61 3.13 8.18
C ASP A 56 14.81 4.42 7.95
N GLY A 57 13.71 4.33 7.22
CA GLY A 57 12.88 5.47 6.84
C GLY A 57 11.68 5.66 7.76
N HIS A 58 10.85 6.65 7.43
CA HIS A 58 9.71 7.05 8.27
C HIS A 58 8.47 6.14 8.13
N PHE A 59 8.45 5.27 7.13
CA PHE A 59 7.42 4.25 6.92
C PHE A 59 8.01 2.86 7.21
N THR A 60 7.76 2.35 8.41
CA THR A 60 8.45 1.15 8.90
C THR A 60 7.81 -0.14 8.39
N SER A 61 6.48 -0.22 8.32
CA SER A 61 5.82 -1.45 7.88
C SER A 61 4.37 -1.24 7.47
N GLY A 62 3.98 -1.90 6.38
CA GLY A 62 2.58 -2.12 6.00
C GLY A 62 2.31 -3.61 5.76
N PHE A 63 1.15 -4.08 6.22
CA PHE A 63 0.62 -5.39 5.90
C PHE A 63 -0.80 -5.25 5.37
N GLU A 64 -1.12 -5.91 4.27
CA GLU A 64 -2.47 -5.95 3.72
C GLU A 64 -2.85 -7.38 3.34
N LEU A 65 -4.03 -7.81 3.82
CA LEU A 65 -4.76 -8.96 3.32
C LEU A 65 -5.91 -8.46 2.45
N ASN A 66 -5.96 -8.89 1.19
CA ASN A 66 -6.98 -8.49 0.23
C ASN A 66 -7.62 -9.72 -0.42
N TRP A 67 -8.93 -9.88 -0.25
CA TRP A 67 -9.71 -10.90 -0.94
C TRP A 67 -10.59 -10.24 -2.01
N MET A 68 -10.24 -10.45 -3.27
CA MET A 68 -10.94 -9.93 -4.44
C MET A 68 -11.82 -11.02 -5.05
N PHE A 69 -13.00 -10.64 -5.53
CA PHE A 69 -13.98 -11.56 -6.13
C PHE A 69 -14.88 -10.82 -7.12
N THR A 70 -15.58 -11.59 -7.95
CA THR A 70 -16.65 -11.08 -8.81
C THR A 70 -17.97 -11.04 -8.04
N PRO A 71 -18.56 -9.85 -7.77
CA PRO A 71 -19.78 -9.76 -6.98
C PRO A 71 -21.01 -10.23 -7.76
N GLU A 72 -21.86 -11.06 -7.14
CA GLU A 72 -23.11 -11.52 -7.75
C GLU A 72 -24.06 -10.34 -8.06
N PRO A 73 -24.91 -10.41 -9.11
CA PRO A 73 -25.74 -9.28 -9.54
C PRO A 73 -26.64 -8.66 -8.46
N GLN A 74 -27.11 -9.43 -7.48
CA GLN A 74 -28.01 -8.96 -6.41
C GLN A 74 -27.30 -8.70 -5.07
N SER A 75 -25.98 -8.89 -5.04
CA SER A 75 -25.15 -8.74 -3.85
C SER A 75 -25.06 -7.29 -3.37
N TRP A 76 -24.71 -7.11 -2.10
CA TRP A 76 -24.64 -5.77 -1.51
C TRP A 76 -23.57 -4.85 -2.15
N PRO A 77 -22.38 -5.33 -2.65
CA PRO A 77 -21.45 -4.48 -3.38
C PRO A 77 -22.04 -3.90 -4.66
N GLN A 78 -22.84 -4.69 -5.40
CA GLN A 78 -23.56 -4.20 -6.57
C GLN A 78 -24.64 -3.18 -6.22
N ARG A 79 -25.38 -3.41 -5.12
CA ARG A 79 -26.35 -2.43 -4.62
C ARG A 79 -25.70 -1.13 -4.17
N LEU A 80 -24.50 -1.21 -3.58
CA LEU A 80 -23.72 -0.03 -3.22
C LEU A 80 -23.28 0.76 -4.46
N ALA A 81 -22.76 0.07 -5.49
CA ALA A 81 -22.41 0.71 -6.76
C ALA A 81 -23.64 1.40 -7.39
N ALA A 82 -24.78 0.69 -7.47
CA ALA A 82 -26.02 1.21 -8.04
C ALA A 82 -26.69 2.34 -7.23
N ALA A 83 -26.31 2.52 -5.95
CA ALA A 83 -26.79 3.62 -5.12
C ALA A 83 -26.02 4.93 -5.35
N LEU A 84 -24.85 4.85 -5.99
CA LEU A 84 -24.01 6.00 -6.31
C LEU A 84 -24.33 6.54 -7.72
N PRO A 85 -24.03 7.81 -8.01
CA PRO A 85 -24.16 8.34 -9.36
C PRO A 85 -23.29 7.56 -10.36
N ASP A 86 -23.85 7.24 -11.53
CA ASP A 86 -23.15 6.54 -12.64
C ASP A 86 -21.86 7.24 -13.09
N SER A 87 -21.76 8.55 -12.84
CA SER A 87 -20.56 9.35 -13.10
C SER A 87 -19.38 8.99 -12.19
N ILE A 88 -19.66 8.43 -11.00
CA ILE A 88 -18.68 7.87 -10.07
C ILE A 88 -18.43 6.42 -10.47
N ILE A 89 -19.44 5.57 -10.33
CA ILE A 89 -19.41 4.14 -10.61
C ILE A 89 -20.83 3.70 -10.97
N SER A 90 -21.00 2.84 -11.98
CA SER A 90 -22.33 2.32 -12.36
C SER A 90 -22.55 0.86 -11.98
N GLN A 91 -21.47 0.09 -11.89
CA GLN A 91 -21.48 -1.30 -11.44
C GLN A 91 -20.15 -1.67 -10.80
N ALA A 92 -20.11 -2.78 -10.06
CA ALA A 92 -18.88 -3.38 -9.55
C ALA A 92 -18.55 -4.62 -10.38
N ASP A 93 -17.58 -4.53 -11.30
CA ASP A 93 -17.06 -5.67 -12.08
C ASP A 93 -16.20 -6.60 -11.20
N ARG A 94 -15.52 -6.01 -10.22
CA ARG A 94 -14.85 -6.69 -9.11
C ARG A 94 -15.15 -5.98 -7.80
N ALA A 95 -15.10 -6.72 -6.71
CA ALA A 95 -15.12 -6.18 -5.36
C ALA A 95 -13.99 -6.78 -4.54
N SER A 96 -13.54 -6.11 -3.48
CA SER A 96 -12.62 -6.70 -2.53
C SER A 96 -12.87 -6.31 -1.09
N TYR A 97 -12.58 -7.24 -0.18
CA TYR A 97 -12.47 -6.97 1.24
C TYR A 97 -10.99 -6.87 1.61
N ARG A 98 -10.64 -5.79 2.32
CA ARG A 98 -9.27 -5.51 2.75
C ARG A 98 -9.18 -5.46 4.26
N LEU A 99 -8.05 -5.92 4.79
CA LEU A 99 -7.60 -5.66 6.15
C LEU A 99 -6.15 -5.18 6.06
N VAL A 100 -5.89 -3.99 6.62
CA VAL A 100 -4.62 -3.29 6.54
C VAL A 100 -4.13 -2.96 7.94
N HIS A 101 -2.82 -3.15 8.17
CA HIS A 101 -2.10 -2.68 9.34
C HIS A 101 -0.89 -1.87 8.89
N GLN A 102 -0.67 -0.71 9.48
CA GLN A 102 0.48 0.15 9.14
C GLN A 102 1.15 0.71 10.39
N ILE A 103 2.45 0.88 10.29
CA ILE A 103 3.33 1.36 11.34
C ILE A 103 4.20 2.49 10.79
N TYR A 104 4.05 3.68 11.38
CA TYR A 104 4.88 4.85 11.14
C TYR A 104 5.67 5.18 12.39
N THR A 105 6.95 5.49 12.23
CA THR A 105 7.82 5.89 13.34
C THR A 105 8.69 7.08 12.93
N PRO A 106 9.17 7.88 13.90
CA PRO A 106 10.35 8.71 13.71
C PRO A 106 11.55 7.88 13.24
N ASN A 107 12.56 8.53 12.65
CA ASN A 107 13.80 7.86 12.24
C ASN A 107 14.55 7.27 13.44
N VAL A 108 14.63 8.02 14.55
CA VAL A 108 15.43 7.62 15.72
C VAL A 108 14.57 6.85 16.71
N ILE A 109 14.31 5.57 16.40
CA ILE A 109 13.37 4.75 17.16
C ILE A 109 13.82 4.40 18.60
N GLU A 110 15.11 4.49 18.89
CA GLU A 110 15.65 4.16 20.22
C GLU A 110 15.43 5.26 21.26
N ARG A 111 15.06 6.48 20.83
CA ARG A 111 14.77 7.59 21.74
C ARG A 111 13.44 7.33 22.48
N ARG A 112 13.43 7.64 23.78
CA ARG A 112 12.26 7.50 24.64
C ARG A 112 11.41 8.76 24.70
N GLU A 113 12.05 9.92 24.68
CA GLU A 113 11.34 11.19 24.65
C GLU A 113 10.64 11.40 23.31
N LEU A 114 9.68 12.31 23.31
CA LEU A 114 9.09 12.85 22.09
C LEU A 114 10.18 13.48 21.21
N ILE A 115 10.11 13.24 19.91
CA ILE A 115 10.94 13.92 18.91
C ILE A 115 10.02 14.92 18.22
N GLU A 116 10.12 16.19 18.60
CA GLU A 116 9.16 17.23 18.17
C GLU A 116 9.27 17.50 16.67
N ASP A 117 10.49 17.51 16.11
CA ASP A 117 10.79 17.84 14.71
C ASP A 117 10.75 16.61 13.76
N ASP A 118 10.19 15.48 14.20
CA ASP A 118 10.04 14.26 13.39
C ASP A 118 8.60 13.74 13.53
N ARG A 119 8.14 12.87 12.64
CA ARG A 119 6.75 12.44 12.62
C ARG A 119 6.36 11.69 13.91
N PRO A 120 5.08 11.76 14.31
CA PRO A 120 4.58 10.96 15.41
C PRO A 120 4.73 9.45 15.17
N TYR A 121 4.89 8.70 16.26
CA TYR A 121 4.56 7.27 16.22
C TYR A 121 3.08 7.10 15.92
N ALA A 122 2.74 6.33 14.88
CA ALA A 122 1.35 6.05 14.53
C ALA A 122 1.19 4.58 14.14
N GLY A 123 0.29 3.90 14.84
CA GLY A 123 -0.19 2.58 14.47
C GLY A 123 -1.60 2.66 13.91
N LEU A 124 -1.83 2.05 12.75
CA LEU A 124 -3.12 2.00 12.08
C LEU A 124 -3.56 0.54 11.92
N VAL A 125 -4.85 0.27 12.15
CA VAL A 125 -5.50 -0.93 11.65
C VAL A 125 -6.87 -0.57 11.09
N TYR A 126 -7.13 -0.93 9.84
CA TYR A 126 -8.39 -0.63 9.19
C TYR A 126 -8.77 -1.73 8.21
N GLY A 127 -10.08 -1.87 8.01
CA GLY A 127 -10.63 -2.73 6.98
C GLY A 127 -11.47 -1.91 6.02
N GLY A 128 -11.70 -2.44 4.84
CA GLY A 128 -12.46 -1.71 3.84
C GLY A 128 -13.03 -2.58 2.77
N VAL A 129 -13.97 -1.98 2.02
CA VAL A 129 -14.49 -2.54 0.79
C VAL A 129 -14.00 -1.71 -0.37
N SER A 130 -13.60 -2.40 -1.43
CA SER A 130 -13.25 -1.78 -2.71
C SER A 130 -14.21 -2.25 -3.79
N LEU A 131 -14.67 -1.33 -4.62
CA LEU A 131 -15.42 -1.60 -5.84
C LEU A 131 -14.59 -1.17 -7.03
N TYR A 132 -14.61 -1.99 -8.07
CA TYR A 132 -13.81 -1.80 -9.26
C TYR A 132 -14.71 -1.91 -10.49
N GLU A 133 -14.62 -0.92 -11.37
CA GLU A 133 -15.33 -0.87 -12.64
C GLU A 133 -14.37 -0.63 -13.80
N ASP A 134 -14.61 -1.30 -14.92
CA ASP A 134 -13.87 -1.17 -16.18
C ASP A 134 -14.83 -0.81 -17.31
N LYS A 135 -14.67 0.39 -17.88
CA LYS A 135 -15.52 0.94 -18.95
C LYS A 135 -14.72 1.19 -20.22
N PRO A 136 -15.08 0.55 -21.35
CA PRO A 136 -14.53 0.89 -22.65
C PRO A 136 -14.89 2.33 -23.05
N MET A 137 -13.89 3.10 -23.47
CA MET A 137 -14.01 4.49 -23.92
C MET A 137 -13.33 4.66 -25.29
N GLY A 138 -13.88 3.99 -26.32
CA GLY A 138 -13.31 3.99 -27.66
C GLY A 138 -12.00 3.21 -27.70
N ARG A 139 -10.87 3.92 -27.92
CA ARG A 139 -9.52 3.32 -27.89
C ARG A 139 -8.87 3.31 -26.50
N TRP A 140 -9.60 3.77 -25.50
CA TRP A 140 -9.16 3.84 -24.12
C TRP A 140 -10.01 2.90 -23.26
N GLN A 141 -9.42 2.41 -22.18
CA GLN A 141 -10.12 1.68 -21.12
C GLN A 141 -10.10 2.56 -19.87
N GLN A 142 -11.27 2.93 -19.35
CA GLN A 142 -11.37 3.63 -18.07
C GLN A 142 -11.51 2.62 -16.95
N ALA A 143 -10.59 2.65 -15.98
CA ALA A 143 -10.66 1.87 -14.74
C ALA A 143 -11.00 2.80 -13.57
N THR A 144 -12.06 2.50 -12.83
CA THR A 144 -12.51 3.28 -11.64
C THR A 144 -12.38 2.45 -10.37
N ASP A 145 -11.70 2.98 -9.35
CA ASP A 145 -11.53 2.34 -8.05
C ASP A 145 -12.24 3.18 -7.00
N LEU A 146 -13.18 2.58 -6.27
CA LEU A 146 -13.85 3.21 -5.15
C LEU A 146 -13.58 2.42 -3.88
N HIS A 147 -13.09 3.09 -2.83
CA HIS A 147 -12.72 2.45 -1.58
C HIS A 147 -13.38 3.14 -0.41
N LEU A 148 -13.98 2.35 0.47
CA LEU A 148 -14.45 2.80 1.78
C LEU A 148 -13.67 2.05 2.84
N ASP A 149 -12.92 2.80 3.66
CA ASP A 149 -12.10 2.29 4.75
C ASP A 149 -12.66 2.75 6.09
N VAL A 150 -12.70 1.83 7.05
CA VAL A 150 -13.07 2.09 8.45
C VAL A 150 -12.08 1.39 9.36
N GLY A 151 -11.62 2.07 10.40
CA GLY A 151 -10.67 1.47 11.32
C GLY A 151 -10.33 2.33 12.50
N LEU A 152 -9.09 2.21 12.97
CA LEU A 152 -8.58 2.92 14.12
C LEU A 152 -7.09 3.25 13.98
N LEU A 153 -6.73 4.43 14.46
CA LEU A 153 -5.37 4.86 14.74
C LEU A 153 -5.15 4.75 16.25
N GLY A 154 -3.93 4.42 16.70
CA GLY A 154 -3.49 4.57 18.09
C GLY A 154 -3.08 3.27 18.79
N PRO A 155 -2.90 3.28 20.12
CA PRO A 155 -2.46 2.10 20.88
C PRO A 155 -3.29 0.84 20.66
N SER A 156 -4.59 0.99 20.41
CA SER A 156 -5.50 -0.13 20.13
C SER A 156 -5.19 -0.87 18.82
N SER A 157 -4.35 -0.30 17.94
CA SER A 157 -3.85 -0.97 16.73
C SER A 157 -2.79 -2.04 17.02
N LEU A 158 -2.28 -2.08 18.26
CA LEU A 158 -1.22 -2.99 18.72
C LEU A 158 0.10 -2.88 17.94
N ALA A 159 0.33 -1.78 17.23
CA ALA A 159 1.55 -1.56 16.45
C ALA A 159 2.84 -1.65 17.30
N ASP A 160 2.85 -1.13 18.53
CA ASP A 160 3.99 -1.27 19.46
C ASP A 160 4.35 -2.75 19.70
N SER A 161 3.35 -3.56 20.04
CA SER A 161 3.53 -4.99 20.31
C SER A 161 4.03 -5.74 19.08
N ILE A 162 3.43 -5.47 17.92
CA ILE A 162 3.79 -6.10 16.64
C ILE A 162 5.23 -5.73 16.26
N GLN A 163 5.56 -4.43 16.25
CA GLN A 163 6.90 -3.97 15.88
C GLN A 163 7.96 -4.52 16.83
N ARG A 164 7.72 -4.49 18.15
CA ARG A 164 8.66 -5.06 19.13
C ARG A 164 8.89 -6.55 18.92
N GLU A 165 7.85 -7.29 18.55
CA GLU A 165 7.96 -8.73 18.29
C GLU A 165 8.73 -9.01 17.00
N VAL A 166 8.43 -8.29 15.92
CA VAL A 166 9.20 -8.36 14.67
C VAL A 166 10.67 -8.05 14.93
N HIS A 167 10.98 -6.93 15.58
CA HIS A 167 12.35 -6.51 15.90
C HIS A 167 13.06 -7.52 16.81
N ARG A 168 12.33 -8.21 17.70
CA ARG A 168 12.88 -9.29 18.53
C ARG A 168 13.26 -10.51 17.68
N VAL A 169 12.41 -10.90 16.73
CA VAL A 169 12.64 -12.06 15.85
C VAL A 169 13.76 -11.78 14.83
N THR A 170 13.82 -10.55 14.32
CA THR A 170 14.84 -10.10 13.36
C THR A 170 16.13 -9.63 14.03
N ALA A 171 16.16 -9.46 15.35
CA ALA A 171 17.28 -8.87 16.08
C ALA A 171 17.63 -7.42 15.62
N SER A 172 16.60 -6.62 15.34
CA SER A 172 16.70 -5.19 15.02
C SER A 172 16.66 -4.31 16.28
N ASP A 173 17.03 -3.03 16.14
CA ASP A 173 17.03 -2.07 17.25
C ASP A 173 15.64 -1.88 17.85
N ARG A 174 15.55 -1.83 19.18
CA ARG A 174 14.25 -1.88 19.86
C ARG A 174 13.60 -0.49 19.93
N PRO A 175 12.37 -0.29 19.41
CA PRO A 175 11.69 0.98 19.51
C PRO A 175 11.34 1.31 20.97
N ARG A 176 11.61 2.54 21.41
CA ARG A 176 11.41 2.98 22.80
C ARG A 176 10.46 4.18 22.94
N GLY A 177 10.07 4.81 21.83
CA GLY A 177 9.23 6.01 21.81
C GLY A 177 7.71 5.78 21.76
N TRP A 178 7.22 4.54 21.67
CA TRP A 178 5.78 4.21 21.52
C TRP A 178 4.83 4.76 22.61
N ARG A 179 5.36 5.24 23.74
CA ARG A 179 4.57 5.96 24.75
C ARG A 179 4.11 7.34 24.27
N ASN A 180 4.74 7.90 23.25
CA ASN A 180 4.44 9.19 22.65
C ASN A 180 3.63 9.05 21.33
N GLN A 181 3.08 7.88 21.05
CA GLN A 181 2.28 7.66 19.83
C GLN A 181 0.98 8.47 19.85
N LEU A 182 0.43 8.72 18.68
CA LEU A 182 -0.90 9.29 18.53
C LEU A 182 -1.95 8.42 19.24
N GLY A 183 -2.96 9.05 19.83
CA GLY A 183 -3.96 8.36 20.65
C GLY A 183 -5.05 7.69 19.83
N ASP A 184 -5.80 6.77 20.45
CA ASP A 184 -6.93 6.07 19.82
C ASP A 184 -7.94 6.99 19.10
N GLU A 185 -8.15 6.79 17.81
CA GLU A 185 -9.12 7.54 17.01
C GLU A 185 -9.73 6.66 15.93
N ALA A 186 -11.06 6.73 15.79
CA ALA A 186 -11.76 6.03 14.72
C ALA A 186 -11.44 6.66 13.37
N ILE A 187 -11.20 5.83 12.36
CA ILE A 187 -10.90 6.24 10.99
C ILE A 187 -12.10 5.95 10.10
N VAL A 188 -12.44 6.90 9.24
CA VAL A 188 -13.28 6.70 8.06
C VAL A 188 -12.66 7.42 6.88
N ASN A 189 -12.45 6.72 5.77
CA ASN A 189 -11.89 7.31 4.55
C ASN A 189 -12.61 6.80 3.30
N LEU A 190 -12.91 7.72 2.39
CA LEU A 190 -13.44 7.42 1.07
C LEU A 190 -12.41 7.80 0.02
N ASN A 191 -12.02 6.86 -0.84
CA ASN A 191 -11.07 7.13 -1.93
C ASN A 191 -11.69 6.78 -3.28
N LEU A 192 -11.46 7.64 -4.26
CA LEU A 192 -11.82 7.45 -5.65
C LEU A 192 -10.58 7.62 -6.51
N ARG A 193 -10.28 6.63 -7.36
CA ARG A 193 -9.24 6.72 -8.38
C ARG A 193 -9.84 6.42 -9.73
N ARG A 194 -9.39 7.13 -10.76
CA ARG A 194 -9.73 6.85 -12.15
C ARG A 194 -8.46 6.85 -12.99
N GLN A 195 -8.28 5.81 -13.77
CA GLN A 195 -7.16 5.61 -14.68
C GLN A 195 -7.70 5.39 -16.08
N TRP A 196 -7.06 5.99 -17.07
CA TRP A 196 -7.37 5.73 -18.48
C TRP A 196 -6.16 5.05 -19.12
N TRP A 197 -6.37 3.85 -19.65
CA TRP A 197 -5.34 3.08 -20.34
C TRP A 197 -5.53 3.15 -21.84
N HIS A 198 -4.44 3.40 -22.55
CA HIS A 198 -4.33 3.18 -23.98
C HIS A 198 -3.37 2.02 -24.23
N ASP A 199 -3.85 1.00 -24.95
CA ASP A 199 -3.11 -0.21 -25.22
C ASP A 199 -2.59 -0.25 -26.65
N THR A 200 -1.31 -0.59 -26.82
CA THR A 200 -0.66 -0.76 -28.11
C THR A 200 0.20 -2.03 -28.12
N PRO A 201 0.13 -2.87 -29.16
CA PRO A 201 1.04 -4.01 -29.29
C PRO A 201 2.50 -3.54 -29.44
N LEU A 202 3.40 -4.11 -28.64
CA LEU A 202 4.83 -3.82 -28.66
C LEU A 202 5.65 -5.08 -28.37
N ALA A 203 6.48 -5.50 -29.32
CA ALA A 203 7.39 -6.65 -29.20
C ALA A 203 6.71 -7.96 -28.76
N GLY A 204 5.52 -8.25 -29.29
CA GLY A 204 4.75 -9.45 -28.96
C GLY A 204 4.07 -9.40 -27.58
N LYS A 205 4.05 -8.23 -26.94
CA LYS A 205 3.41 -7.93 -25.66
C LYS A 205 2.51 -6.70 -25.79
N GLN A 206 1.80 -6.35 -24.73
CA GLN A 206 0.98 -5.15 -24.63
C GLN A 206 1.78 -4.04 -23.94
N PHE A 207 1.83 -2.87 -24.57
CA PHE A 207 2.27 -1.64 -23.94
C PHE A 207 1.02 -0.82 -23.60
N SER A 208 0.75 -0.68 -22.31
CA SER A 208 -0.36 0.11 -21.76
C SER A 208 0.18 1.38 -21.16
N HIS A 209 -0.45 2.52 -21.42
CA HIS A 209 -0.08 3.77 -20.76
C HIS A 209 -1.27 4.71 -20.59
N GLY A 210 -1.18 5.62 -19.63
CA GLY A 210 -2.09 6.75 -19.58
C GLY A 210 -2.21 7.43 -18.22
N PRO A 211 -3.03 8.48 -18.15
CA PRO A 211 -3.15 9.31 -16.97
C PRO A 211 -4.06 8.67 -15.91
N SER A 212 -3.85 9.06 -14.65
CA SER A 212 -4.79 8.88 -13.55
C SER A 212 -5.11 10.19 -12.85
N VAL A 213 -6.27 10.21 -12.21
CA VAL A 213 -6.63 11.17 -11.18
C VAL A 213 -7.16 10.42 -9.96
N GLY A 214 -6.90 10.95 -8.77
CA GLY A 214 -7.36 10.37 -7.51
C GLY A 214 -7.82 11.44 -6.54
N ALA A 215 -8.66 11.04 -5.59
CA ALA A 215 -9.02 11.86 -4.45
C ALA A 215 -9.34 10.98 -3.25
N ALA A 216 -9.00 11.47 -2.07
CA ALA A 216 -9.40 10.89 -0.80
C ALA A 216 -10.11 11.95 0.06
N LEU A 217 -11.12 11.53 0.79
CA LEU A 217 -11.84 12.37 1.75
C LEU A 217 -12.11 11.56 3.01
N GLY A 218 -11.62 12.07 4.13
CA GLY A 218 -11.80 11.43 5.43
C GLY A 218 -10.79 11.96 6.43
N ASN A 219 -10.84 11.41 7.64
CA ASN A 219 -9.94 11.84 8.70
C ASN A 219 -8.61 11.08 8.70
N LEU A 220 -8.41 10.03 7.89
CA LEU A 220 -7.08 9.44 7.69
C LEU A 220 -6.29 10.23 6.64
N TYR A 221 -6.87 10.42 5.46
CA TYR A 221 -6.30 11.18 4.35
C TYR A 221 -7.35 12.06 3.68
N THR A 222 -7.00 13.32 3.43
CA THR A 222 -7.71 14.16 2.46
C THR A 222 -6.71 14.70 1.44
N TYR A 223 -6.85 14.28 0.18
CA TYR A 223 -5.96 14.69 -0.90
C TYR A 223 -6.65 14.69 -2.26
N ALA A 224 -6.01 15.34 -3.23
CA ALA A 224 -6.23 15.14 -4.65
C ALA A 224 -4.91 14.71 -5.31
N SER A 225 -4.96 13.82 -6.29
CA SER A 225 -3.79 13.33 -7.01
C SER A 225 -3.98 13.32 -8.52
N ALA A 226 -2.87 13.41 -9.24
CA ALA A 226 -2.82 13.19 -10.67
C ALA A 226 -1.52 12.46 -11.00
N GLY A 227 -1.60 11.49 -11.90
CA GLY A 227 -0.46 10.66 -12.24
C GLY A 227 -0.44 10.18 -13.67
N TYR A 228 0.61 9.47 -14.02
CA TYR A 228 0.76 8.82 -15.30
C TYR A 228 1.46 7.49 -15.12
N SER A 229 0.82 6.44 -15.62
CA SER A 229 1.32 5.07 -15.49
C SER A 229 1.67 4.50 -16.86
N VAL A 230 2.67 3.63 -16.87
CA VAL A 230 3.05 2.78 -18.01
C VAL A 230 3.20 1.34 -17.56
N ARG A 231 2.86 0.40 -18.45
CA ARG A 231 3.04 -1.03 -18.24
C ARG A 231 3.41 -1.71 -19.55
N TRP A 232 4.33 -2.66 -19.50
CA TRP A 232 4.72 -3.46 -20.66
C TRP A 232 4.82 -4.93 -20.29
N GLY A 233 4.08 -5.78 -20.99
CA GLY A 233 4.09 -7.22 -20.75
C GLY A 233 2.80 -7.89 -21.19
N ASP A 234 2.48 -8.99 -20.51
CA ASP A 234 1.20 -9.67 -20.65
C ASP A 234 0.05 -8.82 -20.08
N ASP A 235 -1.16 -9.05 -20.60
CA ASP A 235 -2.33 -8.27 -20.24
C ASP A 235 -2.69 -8.42 -18.75
N ALA A 236 -3.06 -7.30 -18.12
CA ALA A 236 -3.39 -7.20 -16.71
C ALA A 236 -4.44 -6.11 -16.47
N GLN A 237 -5.12 -6.16 -15.32
CA GLN A 237 -6.18 -5.21 -14.96
C GLN A 237 -5.66 -3.81 -14.59
N GLY A 238 -4.37 -3.69 -14.26
CA GLY A 238 -3.75 -2.42 -13.88
C GLY A 238 -2.32 -2.61 -13.38
N ILE A 239 -1.91 -1.76 -12.45
CA ILE A 239 -0.63 -1.82 -11.74
C ILE A 239 -0.89 -1.79 -10.23
N PRO A 240 0.05 -2.25 -9.38
CA PRO A 240 -0.08 -2.15 -7.93
C PRO A 240 -0.30 -0.70 -7.48
N THR A 241 -1.23 -0.51 -6.54
CA THR A 241 -1.33 0.73 -5.76
C THR A 241 -0.64 0.54 -4.42
N LEU A 242 -0.05 1.64 -3.95
CA LEU A 242 0.77 1.72 -2.76
C LEU A 242 0.21 2.84 -1.90
N THR A 243 0.37 2.73 -0.58
CA THR A 243 -0.06 3.75 0.37
C THR A 243 0.40 5.13 -0.11
N PRO A 244 -0.43 6.19 -0.15
CA PRO A 244 -1.77 6.29 0.45
C PRO A 244 -2.93 5.85 -0.46
N ASN A 245 -2.66 5.36 -1.67
CA ASN A 245 -3.68 4.82 -2.57
C ASN A 245 -4.00 3.35 -2.19
N PRO A 246 -5.21 3.02 -1.72
CA PRO A 246 -5.61 1.64 -1.45
C PRO A 246 -5.83 0.86 -2.73
N GLY A 247 -5.96 -0.46 -2.61
CA GLY A 247 -6.39 -1.33 -3.70
C GLY A 247 -5.32 -2.27 -4.24
N SER A 248 -5.75 -3.12 -5.17
CA SER A 248 -4.98 -4.29 -5.61
C SER A 248 -5.29 -4.67 -7.07
N ARG A 249 -5.44 -3.68 -7.97
CA ARG A 249 -5.69 -3.92 -9.41
C ARG A 249 -4.44 -4.34 -10.19
N HIS A 250 -3.73 -5.36 -9.72
CA HIS A 250 -2.44 -5.74 -10.30
C HIS A 250 -2.44 -7.13 -10.92
N HIS A 251 -3.58 -7.82 -10.96
CA HIS A 251 -3.71 -9.18 -11.45
C HIS A 251 -3.59 -9.25 -12.98
N LEU A 252 -2.72 -10.14 -13.48
CA LEU A 252 -2.62 -10.56 -14.89
C LEU A 252 -3.92 -11.24 -15.36
N ASN A 253 -4.39 -11.06 -16.59
CA ASN A 253 -5.68 -11.65 -17.01
C ASN A 253 -5.57 -13.13 -17.42
N GLY A 254 -4.37 -13.63 -17.71
CA GLY A 254 -4.17 -15.03 -18.08
C GLY A 254 -4.06 -15.97 -16.88
N THR A 255 -4.27 -17.25 -17.14
CA THR A 255 -4.22 -18.35 -16.14
C THR A 255 -3.32 -19.50 -16.56
N HIS A 256 -2.69 -19.41 -17.75
CA HIS A 256 -1.89 -20.50 -18.31
C HIS A 256 -0.51 -20.01 -18.72
N GLY A 257 0.51 -20.77 -18.34
CA GLY A 257 1.91 -20.49 -18.66
C GLY A 257 2.49 -19.34 -17.84
N TRP A 258 3.73 -19.00 -18.15
CA TRP A 258 4.44 -17.89 -17.51
C TRP A 258 4.00 -16.57 -18.11
N GLN A 259 3.60 -15.64 -17.25
CA GLN A 259 3.22 -14.28 -17.62
C GLN A 259 4.00 -13.27 -16.79
N TRP A 260 4.23 -12.10 -17.36
CA TRP A 260 4.92 -11.03 -16.65
C TRP A 260 4.53 -9.66 -17.18
N TYR A 261 4.69 -8.64 -16.36
CA TYR A 261 4.74 -7.26 -16.82
C TYR A 261 5.68 -6.42 -15.98
N LEU A 262 6.31 -5.44 -16.63
CA LEU A 262 7.01 -4.34 -15.98
C LEU A 262 6.09 -3.13 -15.92
N PHE A 263 6.22 -2.31 -14.89
CA PHE A 263 5.45 -1.09 -14.77
C PHE A 263 6.26 0.05 -14.17
N ALA A 264 5.83 1.27 -14.44
CA ALA A 264 6.27 2.47 -13.75
C ALA A 264 5.12 3.48 -13.64
N ASN A 265 5.16 4.30 -12.59
CA ASN A 265 4.18 5.34 -12.32
C ASN A 265 4.86 6.57 -11.75
N VAL A 266 4.36 7.75 -12.12
CA VAL A 266 4.68 9.00 -11.43
C VAL A 266 3.36 9.64 -11.03
N GLU A 267 3.23 10.03 -9.77
CA GLU A 267 2.01 10.61 -9.22
C GLU A 267 2.34 11.80 -8.32
N GLY A 268 1.63 12.91 -8.50
CA GLY A 268 1.70 14.08 -7.64
C GLY A 268 0.43 14.19 -6.81
N TYR A 269 0.58 14.64 -5.57
CA TYR A 269 -0.52 14.80 -4.62
C TYR A 269 -0.53 16.22 -4.06
N TYR A 270 -1.73 16.77 -3.90
CA TYR A 270 -2.01 17.85 -2.97
C TYR A 270 -2.68 17.23 -1.73
N VAL A 271 -1.97 17.22 -0.61
CA VAL A 271 -2.40 16.62 0.66
C VAL A 271 -2.87 17.73 1.60
N ALA A 272 -4.17 17.79 1.82
CA ALA A 272 -4.80 18.73 2.75
C ALA A 272 -4.86 18.20 4.17
N HIS A 273 -4.86 16.87 4.34
CA HIS A 273 -4.85 16.20 5.65
C HIS A 273 -4.15 14.84 5.56
N ASN A 274 -3.29 14.56 6.53
CA ASN A 274 -2.67 13.27 6.78
C ASN A 274 -2.60 13.03 8.30
N LEU A 275 -3.48 12.17 8.82
CA LEU A 275 -3.59 11.87 10.26
C LEU A 275 -2.28 11.41 10.91
N THR A 276 -1.40 10.78 10.14
CA THR A 276 -0.12 10.25 10.65
C THR A 276 0.93 11.34 10.86
N LEU A 277 0.70 12.56 10.33
CA LEU A 277 1.58 13.72 10.44
C LEU A 277 0.91 14.85 11.22
N ASP A 278 -0.40 15.04 11.02
CA ASP A 278 -1.17 16.16 11.58
C ASP A 278 -1.64 15.91 13.02
N GLY A 279 -1.49 14.68 13.50
CA GLY A 279 -2.00 14.26 14.80
C GLY A 279 -3.50 13.99 14.80
N ASN A 280 -4.03 13.61 15.97
CA ASN A 280 -5.44 13.32 16.19
C ASN A 280 -6.37 14.48 15.77
N THR A 281 -7.47 14.15 15.09
CA THR A 281 -8.45 15.13 14.59
C THR A 281 -9.32 15.71 15.72
N PHE A 282 -9.60 14.91 16.75
CA PHE A 282 -10.59 15.24 17.79
C PHE A 282 -9.98 15.62 19.14
N ARG A 283 -8.65 15.70 19.23
CA ARG A 283 -7.90 16.07 20.43
C ARG A 283 -6.50 16.54 20.06
N ASP A 284 -5.92 17.36 20.92
CA ASP A 284 -4.52 17.76 20.75
C ASP A 284 -3.58 16.55 20.92
N SER A 285 -2.57 16.49 20.06
CA SER A 285 -1.51 15.46 20.07
C SER A 285 -0.28 16.00 19.34
N HIS A 286 0.79 15.20 19.29
CA HIS A 286 1.97 15.55 18.51
C HIS A 286 1.65 15.61 17.01
N SER A 287 2.21 16.60 16.33
CA SER A 287 2.11 16.79 14.89
C SER A 287 3.38 17.43 14.36
N VAL A 288 3.54 17.39 13.04
CA VAL A 288 4.62 18.05 12.30
C VAL A 288 4.07 18.86 11.13
N ASP A 289 4.83 19.85 10.67
CA ASP A 289 4.46 20.70 9.56
C ASP A 289 4.55 19.93 8.23
N ARG A 290 3.43 19.41 7.75
CA ARG A 290 3.33 18.61 6.52
C ARG A 290 3.57 19.46 5.26
N ASN A 291 4.29 18.88 4.31
CA ASN A 291 4.34 19.36 2.93
C ASN A 291 3.02 19.03 2.20
N GLU A 292 2.30 20.06 1.77
CA GLU A 292 1.04 19.89 1.03
C GLU A 292 1.26 19.27 -0.36
N TRP A 293 2.43 19.50 -0.97
CA TRP A 293 2.75 18.96 -2.28
C TRP A 293 3.80 17.86 -2.16
N ILE A 294 3.41 16.64 -2.48
CA ILE A 294 4.31 15.49 -2.55
C ILE A 294 4.25 14.85 -3.93
N ALA A 295 5.35 14.20 -4.33
CA ALA A 295 5.42 13.43 -5.54
C ALA A 295 6.00 12.05 -5.25
N GLU A 296 5.53 11.08 -6.03
CA GLU A 296 5.96 9.69 -5.97
C GLU A 296 6.39 9.21 -7.35
N ALA A 297 7.47 8.46 -7.38
CA ALA A 297 7.83 7.62 -8.51
C ALA A 297 7.88 6.17 -8.04
N SER A 298 7.24 5.27 -8.80
CA SER A 298 7.30 3.84 -8.52
C SER A 298 7.58 3.03 -9.78
N ALA A 299 8.20 1.87 -9.59
CA ALA A 299 8.46 0.91 -10.65
C ALA A 299 8.51 -0.51 -10.10
N GLY A 300 8.25 -1.49 -10.94
CA GLY A 300 8.23 -2.87 -10.48
C GLY A 300 8.03 -3.92 -11.56
N LEU A 301 7.88 -5.16 -11.09
CA LEU A 301 7.71 -6.37 -11.89
C LEU A 301 6.64 -7.25 -11.26
N ALA A 302 5.72 -7.74 -12.08
CA ALA A 302 4.83 -8.85 -11.74
C ALA A 302 5.22 -10.10 -12.54
N LEU A 303 5.20 -11.24 -11.88
CA LEU A 303 5.39 -12.58 -12.46
C LEU A 303 4.20 -13.44 -12.04
N ALA A 304 3.57 -14.12 -12.99
CA ALA A 304 2.52 -15.11 -12.70
C ALA A 304 2.81 -16.45 -13.38
N TRP A 305 2.37 -17.51 -12.70
CA TRP A 305 2.43 -18.89 -13.15
C TRP A 305 1.23 -19.64 -12.57
N ASP A 306 0.43 -20.24 -13.45
CA ASP A 306 -0.82 -20.92 -13.11
C ASP A 306 -1.75 -19.99 -12.27
N GLU A 307 -2.08 -20.39 -11.04
CA GLU A 307 -2.93 -19.63 -10.11
C GLU A 307 -2.16 -18.58 -9.29
N TRP A 308 -0.84 -18.54 -9.37
CA TRP A 308 0.01 -17.72 -8.50
C TRP A 308 0.54 -16.49 -9.21
N GLN A 309 0.65 -15.39 -8.46
CA GLN A 309 1.33 -14.18 -8.91
C GLN A 309 2.18 -13.59 -7.78
N VAL A 310 3.39 -13.16 -8.11
CA VAL A 310 4.24 -12.35 -7.23
C VAL A 310 4.50 -11.01 -7.89
N THR A 311 4.32 -9.94 -7.14
CA THR A 311 4.58 -8.57 -7.59
C THR A 311 5.53 -7.88 -6.64
N TYR A 312 6.58 -7.29 -7.18
CA TYR A 312 7.48 -6.40 -6.46
C TYR A 312 7.32 -4.98 -6.99
N ALA A 313 7.24 -4.01 -6.08
CA ALA A 313 7.22 -2.58 -6.38
C ALA A 313 8.27 -1.87 -5.51
N ALA A 314 8.96 -0.89 -6.08
CA ALA A 314 9.80 0.05 -5.36
C ALA A 314 9.24 1.46 -5.54
N VAL A 315 9.24 2.25 -4.47
CA VAL A 315 8.72 3.61 -4.42
C VAL A 315 9.79 4.55 -3.91
N GLN A 316 9.82 5.73 -4.49
CA GLN A 316 10.51 6.90 -3.95
C GLN A 316 9.50 8.03 -3.81
N ARG A 317 9.38 8.57 -2.60
CA ARG A 317 8.49 9.68 -2.26
C ARG A 317 9.30 10.91 -1.86
N THR A 318 8.87 12.08 -2.28
CA THR A 318 9.46 13.34 -1.78
C THR A 318 9.20 13.52 -0.28
N ARG A 319 9.88 14.46 0.35
CA ARG A 319 9.67 14.77 1.77
C ARG A 319 8.19 15.07 2.06
N GLU A 320 7.65 14.47 3.11
CA GLU A 320 6.25 14.60 3.52
C GLU A 320 6.04 15.72 4.55
N PHE A 321 7.08 16.15 5.27
CA PHE A 321 7.00 17.19 6.29
C PHE A 321 8.34 17.94 6.47
N ASP A 322 8.29 19.09 7.13
CA ASP A 322 9.46 19.88 7.52
C ASP A 322 10.17 19.24 8.72
N GLY A 323 11.50 19.13 8.63
CA GLY A 323 12.30 18.32 9.57
C GLY A 323 12.67 16.94 9.02
N GLN A 324 12.07 16.52 7.91
CA GLN A 324 12.45 15.30 7.21
C GLN A 324 13.80 15.48 6.48
N ASP A 325 14.84 14.77 6.94
CA ASP A 325 16.20 14.89 6.40
C ASP A 325 16.34 14.31 4.98
N GLU A 326 15.68 13.17 4.71
CA GLU A 326 15.81 12.43 3.45
C GLU A 326 14.46 12.05 2.84
N GLN A 327 14.46 11.78 1.53
CA GLN A 327 13.30 11.25 0.82
C GLN A 327 13.05 9.80 1.20
N ASP A 328 11.79 9.44 1.45
CA ASP A 328 11.45 8.06 1.80
C ASP A 328 11.50 7.15 0.57
N LYS A 329 12.04 5.96 0.79
CA LYS A 329 12.03 4.86 -0.18
C LYS A 329 11.50 3.61 0.51
N PHE A 330 10.56 2.94 -0.12
CA PHE A 330 10.03 1.69 0.40
C PHE A 330 9.68 0.75 -0.74
N GLY A 331 9.71 -0.54 -0.43
CA GLY A 331 9.31 -1.58 -1.37
C GLY A 331 8.05 -2.29 -0.90
N ALA A 332 7.34 -2.89 -1.83
CA ALA A 332 6.21 -3.76 -1.56
C ALA A 332 6.39 -5.10 -2.27
N LEU A 333 6.16 -6.19 -1.55
CA LEU A 333 6.05 -7.52 -2.10
C LEU A 333 4.62 -8.01 -1.91
N THR A 334 3.98 -8.40 -3.00
CA THR A 334 2.63 -8.97 -2.99
C THR A 334 2.65 -10.39 -3.53
N LEU A 335 2.07 -11.33 -2.79
CA LEU A 335 1.81 -12.69 -3.24
C LEU A 335 0.30 -12.88 -3.38
N SER A 336 -0.14 -13.32 -4.55
CA SER A 336 -1.54 -13.60 -4.85
C SER A 336 -1.74 -15.04 -5.27
N LYS A 337 -2.87 -15.63 -4.85
CA LYS A 337 -3.38 -16.90 -5.34
C LYS A 337 -4.80 -16.73 -5.85
N ARG A 338 -5.10 -17.24 -7.04
CA ARG A 338 -6.44 -17.30 -7.65
C ARG A 338 -7.13 -18.63 -7.36
N PHE A 339 -8.45 -18.62 -7.38
CA PHE A 339 -9.32 -19.77 -7.16
C PHE A 339 -10.34 -19.92 -8.28
#